data_AF-K9WF71-F1
#
_entry.id   AF-K9WF71-F1
#
_cell.length_a   1.000
_cell.length_b   1.000
_cell.length_c   1.000
_cell.angle_alpha   90.00
_cell.angle_beta   90.00
_cell.angle_gamma   90.00
#
_symmetry.space_group_name_H-M   'P 1'
#
loop_
_entity.id
_entity.type
_entity.pdbx_description
1 polymer ?
#
loop_
_entity_poly.entity_id
_entity_poly.type
_entity_poly.pdbx_seq_one_letter_code
_entity_poly.pdbx_strand_id
1 'polypeptide(L)'
;MKFPLLFGGRQFDDSSNQLGIMVEEKKLNFNPDVPTLKQVRERLGMTQEEFGQALGISGNTISRYERGVHQRIKFTIAQMKRLQELLEKAGLSIKDLPDDVE
;
A
#
# COMPACT_ATOMS: atom_id res chain seq x y z
N MET A 1 -34.16 26.67 -5.17
CA MET A 1 -32.83 27.29 -5.13
C MET A 1 -32.19 27.04 -3.76
N LYS A 2 -30.86 26.89 -3.74
CA LYS A 2 -29.92 26.67 -2.60
C LYS A 2 -29.76 25.23 -2.04
N PHE A 3 -28.54 24.70 -2.22
CA PHE A 3 -27.99 23.45 -1.66
C PHE A 3 -27.51 23.64 -0.21
N PRO A 4 -27.29 22.53 0.53
CA PRO A 4 -25.99 22.33 1.17
C PRO A 4 -25.44 20.88 1.08
N LEU A 5 -24.11 20.79 1.03
CA LEU A 5 -23.28 19.59 1.16
C LEU A 5 -23.17 19.18 2.63
N LEU A 6 -23.32 17.89 2.96
CA LEU A 6 -22.78 17.31 4.20
C LEU A 6 -22.25 15.89 3.93
N PHE A 7 -20.94 15.74 4.09
CA PHE A 7 -20.24 14.46 4.25
C PHE A 7 -20.71 13.80 5.56
N GLY A 8 -21.14 12.54 5.51
CA GLY A 8 -21.50 11.73 6.68
C GLY A 8 -20.73 10.41 6.66
N GLY A 9 -19.90 10.19 7.67
CA GLY A 9 -18.89 9.13 7.76
C GLY A 9 -19.47 7.71 7.77
N ARG A 10 -18.70 6.77 7.22
CA ARG A 10 -19.01 5.34 7.29
C ARG A 10 -18.49 4.79 8.62
N GLN A 11 -19.45 4.33 9.39
CA GLN A 11 -19.38 3.67 10.69
C GLN A 11 -18.48 2.42 10.58
N PHE A 12 -17.49 2.29 11.46
CA PHE A 12 -16.80 1.01 11.68
C PHE A 12 -17.59 0.27 12.76
N ASP A 13 -18.42 -0.69 12.36
CA ASP A 13 -18.97 -1.69 13.26
C ASP A 13 -18.00 -2.88 13.38
N ASP A 14 -17.66 -3.19 14.62
CA ASP A 14 -16.89 -4.35 15.04
C ASP A 14 -17.87 -5.43 15.47
N SER A 15 -17.93 -6.55 14.74
CA SER A 15 -18.12 -7.92 15.25
C SER A 15 -18.70 -8.84 14.17
N SER A 16 -17.83 -9.70 13.61
CA SER A 16 -18.08 -11.12 13.26
C SER A 16 -17.30 -11.50 12.01
N ASN A 17 -16.14 -12.15 12.18
CA ASN A 17 -15.95 -13.45 11.56
C ASN A 17 -14.76 -14.19 12.19
N GLN A 18 -15.06 -15.17 13.05
CA GLN A 18 -14.19 -16.34 13.17
C GLN A 18 -14.56 -17.29 12.04
N LEU A 19 -13.65 -17.53 11.10
CA LEU A 19 -13.55 -18.78 10.33
C LEU A 19 -12.19 -18.81 9.64
N GLY A 20 -11.50 -19.93 9.83
CA GLY A 20 -10.06 -20.02 9.70
C GLY A 20 -9.53 -19.89 8.28
N ILE A 21 -8.34 -19.30 8.19
CA ILE A 21 -7.33 -19.75 7.26
C ILE A 21 -6.01 -19.83 8.04
N MET A 22 -5.59 -21.06 8.33
CA MET A 22 -4.17 -21.36 8.56
C MET A 22 -3.47 -21.07 7.22
N VAL A 23 -3.01 -19.84 7.02
CA VAL A 23 -1.98 -19.57 6.01
C VAL A 23 -0.66 -19.66 6.76
N GLU A 24 0.13 -20.65 6.37
CA GLU A 24 1.48 -20.89 6.81
C GLU A 24 2.29 -19.59 6.69
N GLU A 25 2.45 -18.89 7.81
CA GLU A 25 3.19 -17.64 7.88
C GLU A 25 4.67 -17.93 7.72
N LYS A 26 5.10 -17.95 6.45
CA LYS A 26 6.49 -17.74 6.11
C LYS A 26 6.81 -16.31 6.53
N LYS A 27 7.30 -16.15 7.76
CA LYS A 27 7.75 -14.89 8.37
C LYS A 27 8.72 -14.20 7.40
N LEU A 28 8.17 -13.36 6.53
CA LEU A 28 8.91 -12.25 5.95
C LEU A 28 9.29 -11.39 7.15
N ASN A 29 10.57 -11.02 7.23
CA ASN A 29 11.13 -10.20 8.29
C ASN A 29 10.45 -8.82 8.27
N PHE A 30 9.23 -8.75 8.82
CA PHE A 30 8.44 -7.54 8.91
C PHE A 30 9.06 -6.73 10.04
N ASN A 31 9.93 -5.79 9.70
CA ASN A 31 10.30 -4.76 10.63
C ASN A 31 9.11 -3.80 10.73
N PRO A 32 8.34 -3.79 11.84
CA PRO A 32 7.16 -2.95 11.97
C PRO A 32 7.49 -1.46 11.92
N ASP A 33 8.75 -1.09 12.15
CA ASP A 33 9.22 0.29 12.19
C ASP A 33 9.69 0.81 10.82
N VAL A 34 9.76 -0.04 9.78
CA VAL A 34 10.22 0.37 8.44
C VAL A 34 9.06 0.37 7.44
N PRO A 35 8.69 1.52 6.86
CA PRO A 35 7.56 1.61 5.94
C PRO A 35 7.82 0.89 4.61
N THR A 36 6.91 -0.01 4.27
CA THR A 36 6.86 -0.79 3.02
C THR A 36 5.89 -0.17 2.01
N LEU A 37 6.01 -0.51 0.73
CA LEU A 37 5.04 -0.07 -0.29
C LEU A 37 3.59 -0.49 0.04
N LYS A 38 3.42 -1.63 0.73
CA LYS A 38 2.12 -2.08 1.22
C LYS A 38 1.54 -1.08 2.23
N GLN A 39 2.34 -0.63 3.20
CA GLN A 39 1.89 0.34 4.19
C GLN A 39 1.58 1.71 3.56
N VAL A 40 2.36 2.14 2.56
CA VAL A 40 2.07 3.36 1.79
C VAL A 40 0.68 3.24 1.13
N ARG A 41 0.43 2.13 0.45
CA ARG A 41 -0.86 1.85 -0.20
C ARG A 41 -2.02 1.83 0.80
N GLU A 42 -1.85 1.17 1.94
CA GLU A 42 -2.86 1.07 2.98
C GLU A 42 -3.18 2.42 3.62
N ARG A 43 -2.16 3.26 3.88
CA ARG A 43 -2.35 4.65 4.35
C ARG A 43 -3.13 5.52 3.37
N LEU A 44 -2.97 5.27 2.08
CA LEU A 44 -3.70 5.96 1.02
C LEU A 44 -5.10 5.37 0.76
N GLY A 45 -5.47 4.28 1.44
CA GLY A 45 -6.76 3.60 1.25
C GLY A 45 -6.95 2.99 -0.13
N MET A 46 -5.86 2.62 -0.82
CA MET A 46 -5.89 2.13 -2.20
C MET A 46 -5.87 0.61 -2.28
N THR A 47 -6.56 0.07 -3.29
CA THR A 47 -6.39 -1.32 -3.74
C THR A 47 -5.04 -1.53 -4.42
N GLN A 48 -4.59 -2.78 -4.57
CA GLN A 48 -3.35 -3.10 -5.29
C GLN A 48 -3.38 -2.61 -6.74
N GLU A 49 -4.54 -2.66 -7.39
CA GLU A 49 -4.74 -2.21 -8.76
C GLU A 49 -4.66 -0.68 -8.88
N GLU A 50 -5.36 0.05 -8.02
CA GLU A 50 -5.30 1.52 -7.99
C GLU A 50 -3.88 2.02 -7.70
N PHE A 51 -3.18 1.37 -6.76
CA PHE A 51 -1.80 1.73 -6.43
C PHE A 51 -0.84 1.43 -7.58
N GLY A 52 -1.00 0.27 -8.24
CA GLY A 52 -0.26 -0.06 -9.45
C GLY A 52 -0.46 0.99 -10.54
N GLN A 53 -1.71 1.32 -10.85
CA GLN A 53 -2.06 2.33 -11.85
C GLN A 53 -1.49 3.70 -11.51
N ALA A 54 -1.56 4.13 -10.25
CA ALA A 54 -0.96 5.37 -9.78
C ALA A 54 0.56 5.40 -9.98
N LEU A 55 1.24 4.27 -9.76
CA LEU A 55 2.66 4.11 -10.03
C LEU A 55 2.98 3.90 -11.51
N GLY A 56 2.01 3.64 -12.37
CA GLY A 56 2.22 3.29 -13.78
C GLY A 56 2.78 1.88 -13.98
N ILE A 57 2.41 0.93 -13.11
CA ILE A 57 2.69 -0.51 -13.24
C ILE A 57 1.40 -1.32 -13.03
N SER A 58 1.41 -2.62 -13.30
CA SER A 58 0.20 -3.44 -13.08
C SER A 58 -0.02 -3.74 -11.59
N GLY A 59 -1.28 -3.85 -11.17
CA GLY A 59 -1.62 -4.32 -9.82
C GLY A 59 -1.09 -5.74 -9.54
N ASN A 60 -0.95 -6.59 -10.55
CA ASN A 60 -0.31 -7.90 -10.41
C ASN A 60 1.17 -7.80 -10.01
N THR A 61 1.92 -6.82 -10.53
CA THR A 61 3.31 -6.57 -10.11
C THR A 61 3.37 -6.19 -8.63
N ILE A 62 2.47 -5.30 -8.17
CA ILE A 62 2.33 -4.95 -6.76
C ILE A 62 1.98 -6.17 -5.91
N SER A 63 0.99 -6.95 -6.33
CA SER A 63 0.54 -8.14 -5.63
C SER A 63 1.67 -9.16 -5.44
N ARG A 64 2.47 -9.41 -6.49
CA ARG A 64 3.63 -10.30 -6.43
C ARG A 64 4.72 -9.77 -5.50
N TYR A 65 4.96 -8.46 -5.52
CA TYR A 65 5.92 -7.83 -4.63
C TYR A 65 5.49 -7.92 -3.16
N GLU A 66 4.25 -7.55 -2.83
CA GLU A 66 3.73 -7.59 -1.46
C GLU A 66 3.66 -9.00 -0.87
N ARG A 67 3.55 -10.03 -1.72
CA ARG A 67 3.58 -11.44 -1.33
C ARG A 67 5.00 -12.01 -1.21
N GLY A 68 6.04 -11.21 -1.48
CA GLY A 68 7.43 -11.65 -1.48
C GLY A 68 7.79 -12.58 -2.65
N VAL A 69 6.94 -12.70 -3.68
CA VAL A 69 7.26 -13.47 -4.89
C VAL A 69 8.36 -12.77 -5.68
N HIS A 70 8.34 -11.44 -5.72
CA HIS A 70 9.45 -10.62 -6.19
C HIS A 70 9.94 -9.72 -5.06
N GLN A 71 11.21 -9.82 -4.71
CA GLN A 71 11.82 -8.98 -3.67
C GLN A 71 12.10 -7.54 -4.16
N ARG A 72 12.11 -7.32 -5.49
CA ARG A 72 12.48 -6.03 -6.09
C ARG A 72 11.50 -5.63 -7.19
N ILE A 73 11.06 -4.37 -7.15
CA ILE A 73 10.39 -3.73 -8.28
C ILE A 73 11.39 -2.79 -8.94
N LYS A 74 11.47 -2.85 -10.27
CA LYS A 74 12.22 -1.87 -11.05
C LYS A 74 11.28 -0.73 -11.43
N PHE A 75 11.70 0.49 -11.14
CA PHE A 75 11.00 1.70 -11.53
C PHE A 75 11.84 2.49 -12.54
N THR A 76 11.16 3.09 -13.52
CA THR A 76 11.73 4.17 -14.32
C THR A 76 11.77 5.46 -13.50
N ILE A 77 12.55 6.46 -13.91
CA ILE A 77 12.60 7.77 -13.24
C ILE A 77 11.21 8.43 -13.14
N ALA A 78 10.37 8.28 -14.16
CA ALA A 78 9.01 8.80 -14.13
C ALA A 78 8.15 8.12 -13.05
N GLN A 79 8.30 6.81 -12.88
CA GLN A 79 7.58 6.05 -11.85
C GLN A 79 8.14 6.34 -10.45
N MET A 80 9.45 6.59 -10.31
CA MET A 80 10.06 7.05 -9.05
C MET A 80 9.48 8.39 -8.60
N LYS A 81 9.26 9.33 -9.53
CA LYS A 81 8.60 10.61 -9.21
C LYS A 81 7.17 10.41 -8.71
N ARG A 82 6.41 9.53 -9.37
CA ARG A 82 5.05 9.18 -8.92
C ARG A 82 5.06 8.53 -7.54
N LEU A 83 6.02 7.63 -7.28
CA LEU A 83 6.19 7.02 -5.96
C LEU A 83 6.46 8.08 -4.91
N GLN A 84 7.34 9.04 -5.18
CA GLN A 84 7.61 10.16 -4.29
C GLN A 84 6.32 10.95 -3.95
N GLU A 85 5.51 11.29 -4.96
CA GLU A 85 4.23 12.00 -4.74
C GLU A 85 3.26 11.20 -3.86
N LEU A 86 3.22 9.86 -4.01
CA LEU A 86 2.38 9.00 -3.18
C LEU A 86 2.90 8.89 -1.75
N LEU A 87 4.22 8.83 -1.56
CA LEU A 87 4.84 8.85 -0.23
C LEU A 87 4.50 10.15 0.51
N GLU A 88 4.65 11.30 -0.15
CA GLU A 88 4.33 12.60 0.43
C GLU A 88 2.85 12.68 0.87
N LYS A 89 1.92 12.16 0.05
CA LYS A 89 0.50 12.04 0.42
C LYS A 89 0.25 11.11 1.60
N ALA A 90 1.09 10.10 1.79
CA ALA A 90 1.04 9.18 2.93
C ALA A 90 1.81 9.70 4.16
N GLY A 91 2.34 10.92 4.11
CA GLY A 91 3.14 11.52 5.18
C GLY A 91 4.52 10.89 5.34
N LEU A 92 5.10 10.40 4.25
CA LEU A 92 6.39 9.69 4.20
C LEU A 92 7.33 10.35 3.17
N SER A 93 8.62 10.08 3.34
CA SER A 93 9.70 10.41 2.41
C SER A 93 10.30 9.16 1.80
N ILE A 94 10.94 9.31 0.64
CA ILE A 94 11.71 8.22 0.01
C ILE A 94 12.81 7.66 0.93
N LYS A 95 13.32 8.50 1.84
CA LYS A 95 14.35 8.14 2.83
C LYS A 95 13.83 7.25 3.95
N ASP A 96 12.52 7.19 4.13
CA ASP A 96 11.91 6.33 5.14
C ASP A 96 11.78 4.89 4.62
N LEU A 97 11.87 4.68 3.30
CA LEU A 97 11.85 3.34 2.73
C LEU A 97 13.15 2.58 3.04
N PRO A 98 13.08 1.24 3.20
CA PRO A 98 14.28 0.42 3.35
C PRO A 98 15.16 0.50 2.10
N ASP A 99 16.47 0.61 2.30
CA ASP A 99 17.46 0.54 1.21
C ASP A 99 17.50 -0.85 0.57
N ASP A 100 17.29 -1.90 1.38
CA ASP A 100 17.25 -3.29 0.95
C ASP A 100 16.08 -4.03 1.60
N VAL A 101 15.28 -4.70 0.77
CA VAL A 101 14.37 -5.79 1.19
C VAL A 101 15.09 -7.09 0.86
N GLU A 102 15.59 -7.78 1.90
CA GLU A 102 16.23 -9.11 1.80
C GLU A 102 15.24 -10.22 1.40
#